data_AF-R7QWS5-F1
#
_entry.id   AF-R7QWS5-F1
#
_cell.length_a   1.000
_cell.length_b   1.000
_cell.length_c   1.000
_cell.angle_alpha   90.00
_cell.angle_beta   90.00
_cell.angle_gamma   90.00
#
_symmetry.space_group_name_H-M   'P 1'
#
loop_
_entity.id
_entity.type
_entity.pdbx_description
1 polymer ?
#
loop_
_entity_poly.entity_id
_entity_poly.type
_entity_poly.pdbx_seq_one_letter_code
_entity_poly.pdbx_strand_id
1 'polypeptide(L)'
;MYNVMSPKAEEFISDEEILECLDYAEKNKNNRALIEQILEKAAKMKGVSHKEAIVLLDCELDDLNEKIYALAEKIKKEFYGNRIVMFAPLYLSNYCINGCEYCPYHARNKHITRKKMTQEEIRREVIALQDMGHKRLAIEAGEDPVNNPLEYILDSIKTIYSIKHKNGAIRRVNVNIAAQKPPCPNGRELHPFKGSRHRYLHPVPGNL
;
A
#
# COMPACT_ATOMS: atom_id res chain seq x y z
N MET A 1 3.82 -13.09 23.93
CA MET A 1 4.93 -12.15 24.21
C MET A 1 5.20 -11.37 22.93
N TYR A 2 4.95 -10.06 22.95
CA TYR A 2 5.18 -9.18 21.81
C TYR A 2 6.65 -9.21 21.37
N ASN A 3 6.87 -9.37 20.07
CA ASN A 3 8.20 -9.35 19.46
C ASN A 3 8.14 -8.64 18.10
N VAL A 4 8.53 -7.37 18.09
CA VAL A 4 8.55 -6.51 16.89
C VAL A 4 9.41 -7.06 15.74
N MET A 5 10.37 -7.93 16.03
CA MET A 5 11.27 -8.52 15.03
C MET A 5 10.82 -9.92 14.59
N SER A 6 9.68 -10.41 15.07
CA SER A 6 9.17 -11.72 14.68
C SER A 6 8.80 -11.77 13.19
N PRO A 7 9.05 -12.89 12.50
CA PRO A 7 8.51 -13.11 11.17
C PRO A 7 7.03 -13.53 11.16
N LYS A 8 6.40 -13.78 12.32
CA LYS A 8 5.00 -14.20 12.44
C LYS A 8 4.09 -13.06 12.87
N ALA A 9 3.02 -12.84 12.12
CA ALA A 9 2.12 -11.69 12.30
C ALA A 9 1.56 -11.61 13.73
N GLU A 10 1.11 -12.74 14.27
CA GLU A 10 0.54 -12.86 15.61
C GLU A 10 1.52 -12.56 16.75
N GLU A 11 2.83 -12.52 16.46
CA GLU A 11 3.87 -12.22 17.44
C GLU A 11 4.29 -10.73 17.41
N PHE A 12 4.18 -10.06 16.26
CA PHE A 12 4.51 -8.63 16.11
C PHE A 12 3.28 -7.71 16.01
N ILE A 13 2.07 -8.25 15.83
CA ILE A 13 0.78 -7.57 15.99
C ILE A 13 0.10 -8.23 17.20
N SER A 14 0.33 -7.66 18.38
CA SER A 14 -0.19 -8.16 19.65
C SER A 14 -1.31 -7.25 20.15
N ASP A 15 -2.49 -7.82 20.37
CA ASP A 15 -3.66 -7.10 20.91
C ASP A 15 -3.35 -6.50 22.30
N GLU A 16 -2.70 -7.28 23.16
CA GLU A 16 -2.23 -6.84 24.48
C GLU A 16 -1.33 -5.60 24.39
N GLU A 17 -0.29 -5.63 23.53
CA GLU A 17 0.59 -4.47 23.32
C GLU A 17 -0.17 -3.25 22.78
N ILE A 18 -1.15 -3.46 21.89
CA ILE A 18 -1.98 -2.39 21.34
C ILE A 18 -2.84 -1.76 22.43
N LEU A 19 -3.50 -2.57 23.27
CA LEU A 19 -4.32 -2.11 24.38
C LEU A 19 -3.49 -1.36 25.43
N GLU A 20 -2.29 -1.85 25.75
CA GLU A 20 -1.35 -1.14 26.63
C GLU A 20 -0.89 0.20 26.04
N CYS A 21 -0.64 0.25 24.73
CA CYS A 21 -0.31 1.49 24.04
C CYS A 21 -1.47 2.49 24.05
N LEU A 22 -2.71 2.02 23.86
CA LEU A 22 -3.92 2.86 23.93
C LEU A 22 -4.12 3.44 25.34
N ASP A 23 -4.01 2.62 26.39
CA ASP A 23 -4.10 3.10 27.78
C ASP A 23 -2.96 4.09 28.11
N TYR A 24 -1.76 3.84 27.59
CA TYR A 24 -0.64 4.77 27.73
C TYR A 24 -0.90 6.10 27.03
N ALA A 25 -1.47 6.09 25.82
CA ALA A 25 -1.82 7.29 25.06
C ALA A 25 -2.91 8.10 25.76
N GLU A 26 -3.99 7.44 26.21
CA GLU A 26 -5.09 8.09 26.94
C GLU A 26 -4.60 8.79 28.21
N LYS A 27 -3.67 8.18 28.97
CA LYS A 27 -3.06 8.80 30.16
C LYS A 27 -2.15 9.99 29.83
N ASN A 28 -1.68 10.11 28.59
CA ASN A 28 -0.69 11.09 28.17
C ASN A 28 -1.19 12.07 27.10
N LYS A 29 -2.46 12.01 26.70
CA LYS A 29 -3.04 12.87 25.65
C LYS A 29 -2.94 14.37 25.89
N ASN A 30 -2.83 14.77 27.16
CA ASN A 30 -2.62 16.16 27.62
C ASN A 30 -1.22 16.39 28.23
N ASN A 31 -0.30 15.42 28.12
CA ASN A 31 1.05 15.51 28.66
C ASN A 31 1.97 16.29 27.71
N ARG A 32 1.92 17.63 27.81
CA ARG A 32 2.71 18.55 26.98
C ARG A 32 4.20 18.19 26.93
N ALA A 33 4.82 17.94 28.08
CA ALA A 33 6.26 17.68 28.16
C ALA A 33 6.64 16.43 27.37
N LEU A 34 5.86 15.35 27.48
CA LEU A 34 6.08 14.13 26.73
C LEU A 34 5.86 14.35 25.22
N ILE A 35 4.77 15.01 24.84
CA ILE A 35 4.46 15.27 23.43
C ILE A 35 5.56 16.12 22.78
N GLU A 36 6.05 17.15 23.47
CA GLU A 36 7.16 17.98 23.00
C GLU A 36 8.46 17.17 22.87
N GLN A 37 8.76 16.26 23.81
CA GLN A 37 9.89 15.35 23.70
C GLN A 37 9.77 14.43 22.47
N ILE A 38 8.57 13.91 22.18
CA ILE A 38 8.33 13.08 20.99
C ILE A 38 8.53 13.91 19.72
N LEU A 39 8.04 15.15 19.67
CA LEU A 39 8.24 16.07 18.55
C LEU A 39 9.72 16.38 18.31
N GLU A 40 10.49 16.64 19.37
CA GLU A 40 11.94 16.85 19.28
C GLU A 40 12.68 15.62 18.73
N LYS A 41 12.26 14.41 19.13
CA LYS A 41 12.78 13.16 18.58
C LYS A 41 12.41 13.02 17.10
N ALA A 42 11.15 13.25 16.74
CA ALA A 42 10.66 13.16 15.36
C ALA A 42 11.38 14.16 14.44
N ALA A 43 11.72 15.35 14.95
CA ALA A 43 12.47 16.37 14.21
C ALA A 43 13.89 15.94 13.81
N LYS A 44 14.45 14.90 14.45
CA LYS A 44 15.72 14.28 14.05
C LYS A 44 15.58 13.35 12.85
N MET A 45 14.35 13.14 12.34
CA MET A 45 14.04 12.37 11.12
C MET A 45 14.52 10.91 11.16
N LYS A 46 14.50 10.29 12.36
CA LYS A 46 14.85 8.88 12.57
C LYS A 46 13.63 7.99 12.87
N GLY A 47 12.43 8.52 12.70
CA GLY A 47 11.18 7.86 13.04
C GLY A 47 10.81 7.95 14.52
N VAL A 48 9.59 7.52 14.83
CA VAL A 48 9.03 7.37 16.17
C VAL A 48 8.59 5.91 16.36
N SER A 49 8.48 5.43 17.60
CA SER A 49 7.92 4.10 17.87
C SER A 49 6.40 4.10 17.72
N HIS A 50 5.77 2.93 17.65
CA HIS A 50 4.30 2.81 17.66
C HIS A 50 3.69 3.39 18.94
N LYS A 51 4.35 3.18 20.09
CA LYS A 51 3.95 3.75 21.38
C LYS A 51 4.00 5.29 21.42
N GLU A 52 5.00 5.89 20.76
CA GLU A 52 5.09 7.35 20.64
C GLU A 52 4.08 7.89 19.62
N ALA A 53 3.88 7.17 18.51
CA ALA A 53 2.93 7.56 17.47
C ALA A 53 1.51 7.64 18.00
N ILE A 54 1.10 6.70 18.86
CA ILE A 54 -0.25 6.70 19.43
C ILE A 54 -0.50 7.88 20.38
N VAL A 55 0.53 8.34 21.12
CA VAL A 55 0.44 9.56 21.95
C VAL A 55 0.23 10.79 21.08
N LEU A 56 0.88 10.87 19.91
CA LEU A 56 0.65 11.97 18.97
C LEU A 56 -0.73 11.90 18.31
N LEU A 57 -1.25 10.69 18.07
CA LEU A 57 -2.60 10.51 17.51
C LEU A 57 -3.70 10.94 18.49
N ASP A 58 -3.52 10.68 19.79
CA ASP A 58 -4.49 11.01 20.83
C ASP A 58 -4.32 12.43 21.40
N CYS A 59 -3.36 13.23 20.93
CA CYS A 59 -3.07 14.57 21.45
C CYS A 59 -4.30 15.51 21.39
N GLU A 60 -4.80 15.94 22.55
CA GLU A 60 -5.95 16.87 22.67
C GLU A 60 -5.51 18.36 22.76
N LEU A 61 -4.21 18.64 22.73
CA LEU A 61 -3.66 20.00 22.81
C LEU A 61 -3.53 20.63 21.42
N ASP A 62 -4.44 21.54 21.07
CA ASP A 62 -4.50 22.20 19.75
C ASP A 62 -3.17 22.84 19.31
N ASP A 63 -2.48 23.54 20.22
CA ASP A 63 -1.21 24.20 19.89
C ASP A 63 -0.09 23.20 19.58
N LEU A 64 -0.14 21.99 20.14
CA LEU A 64 0.79 20.91 19.81
C LEU A 64 0.38 20.19 18.53
N ASN A 65 -0.92 20.06 18.24
CA ASN A 65 -1.39 19.57 16.94
C ASN A 65 -0.89 20.46 15.78
N GLU A 66 -0.91 21.78 15.95
CA GLU A 66 -0.29 22.70 14.98
C GLU A 66 1.23 22.46 14.81
N LYS A 67 1.95 22.18 15.91
CA LYS A 67 3.37 21.78 15.83
C LYS A 67 3.55 20.44 15.11
N ILE A 68 2.67 19.46 15.30
CA ILE A 68 2.68 18.17 14.60
C ILE A 68 2.55 18.41 13.09
N TYR A 69 1.57 19.21 12.66
CA TYR A 69 1.35 19.52 11.24
C TYR A 69 2.53 20.29 10.63
N ALA A 70 3.03 21.31 11.30
CA ALA A 70 4.19 22.09 10.84
C ALA A 70 5.45 21.22 10.72
N LEU A 71 5.67 20.31 11.68
CA LEU A 71 6.80 19.38 11.63
C LEU A 71 6.65 18.37 10.49
N ALA A 72 5.45 17.80 10.30
CA ALA A 72 5.17 16.89 9.19
C ALA A 72 5.40 17.57 7.82
N GLU A 73 4.98 18.82 7.66
CA GLU A 73 5.24 19.61 6.46
C GLU A 73 6.75 19.85 6.25
N LYS A 74 7.48 20.23 7.31
CA LYS A 74 8.94 20.41 7.25
C LYS A 74 9.65 19.13 6.81
N ILE A 75 9.30 17.99 7.43
CA ILE A 75 9.85 16.68 7.08
C ILE A 75 9.50 16.33 5.62
N LYS A 76 8.26 16.57 5.19
CA LYS A 76 7.85 16.34 3.80
C LYS A 76 8.68 17.17 2.83
N LYS A 77 8.90 18.46 3.12
CA LYS A 77 9.72 19.35 2.27
C LYS A 77 11.19 18.93 2.25
N GLU A 78 11.74 18.51 3.38
CA GLU A 78 13.13 18.05 3.45
C GLU A 78 13.39 16.81 2.56
N PHE A 79 12.56 15.76 2.68
CA PHE A 79 12.77 14.53 1.92
C PHE A 79 12.22 14.60 0.49
N TYR A 80 11.04 15.20 0.32
CA TYR A 80 10.28 15.11 -0.93
C TYR A 80 10.21 16.43 -1.69
N GLY A 81 10.57 17.56 -1.08
CA GLY A 81 10.42 18.89 -1.67
C GLY A 81 8.96 19.21 -1.96
N ASN A 82 8.70 20.04 -2.97
CA ASN A 82 7.35 20.37 -3.44
C ASN A 82 6.80 19.37 -4.47
N ARG A 83 7.47 18.22 -4.65
CA ARG A 83 7.09 17.24 -5.67
C ARG A 83 5.82 16.51 -5.27
N ILE A 84 4.88 16.43 -6.20
CA ILE A 84 3.67 15.59 -6.10
C ILE A 84 3.72 14.58 -7.24
N VAL A 85 3.54 13.30 -6.91
CA VAL A 85 3.54 12.22 -7.89
C VAL A 85 2.10 11.88 -8.26
N MET A 86 1.79 11.95 -9.55
CA MET A 86 0.48 11.56 -10.08
C MET A 86 0.51 10.12 -10.60
N PHE A 87 -0.55 9.37 -10.32
CA PHE A 87 -0.85 8.05 -10.90
C PHE A 87 -2.37 7.90 -11.03
N ALA A 88 -2.83 6.94 -11.85
CA ALA A 88 -4.24 6.63 -11.99
C ALA A 88 -4.53 5.19 -11.57
N PRO A 89 -5.65 4.92 -10.86
CA PRO A 89 -6.12 3.57 -10.67
C PRO A 89 -6.68 3.00 -11.98
N LEU A 90 -6.47 1.72 -12.23
CA LEU A 90 -7.05 0.97 -13.34
C LEU A 90 -7.73 -0.28 -12.79
N TYR A 91 -9.06 -0.25 -12.75
CA TYR A 91 -9.90 -1.34 -12.24
C TYR A 91 -10.06 -2.41 -13.31
N LEU A 92 -9.34 -3.52 -13.18
CA LEU A 92 -9.34 -4.59 -14.18
C LEU A 92 -10.56 -5.50 -14.06
N SER A 93 -11.04 -5.72 -12.84
CA SER A 93 -12.15 -6.63 -12.58
C SER A 93 -12.79 -6.39 -11.22
N ASN A 94 -14.12 -6.39 -11.19
CA ASN A 94 -14.89 -6.30 -9.94
C ASN A 94 -15.48 -7.66 -9.49
N TYR A 95 -15.08 -8.77 -10.11
CA TYR A 95 -15.38 -10.10 -9.58
C TYR A 95 -14.66 -10.30 -8.25
N CYS A 96 -15.40 -10.71 -7.22
CA CYS A 96 -14.86 -10.91 -5.89
C CYS A 96 -15.71 -11.94 -5.13
N ILE A 97 -15.05 -12.90 -4.47
CA ILE A 97 -15.69 -13.95 -3.67
C ILE A 97 -15.87 -13.55 -2.20
N ASN A 98 -15.20 -12.48 -1.75
CA ASN A 98 -15.20 -12.06 -0.35
C ASN A 98 -16.47 -11.34 0.07
N GLY A 99 -16.73 -11.34 1.38
CA GLY A 99 -17.88 -10.71 2.02
C GLY A 99 -17.59 -9.40 2.76
N CYS A 100 -16.55 -8.65 2.38
CA CYS A 100 -16.12 -7.45 3.11
C CYS A 100 -17.26 -6.42 3.25
N GLU A 101 -17.63 -6.08 4.49
CA GLU A 101 -18.79 -5.24 4.79
C GLU A 101 -18.68 -3.83 4.21
N TYR A 102 -17.46 -3.31 4.10
CA TYR A 102 -17.17 -1.97 3.58
C TYR A 102 -17.02 -1.91 2.05
N CYS A 103 -16.99 -3.04 1.34
CA CYS A 103 -16.58 -3.06 -0.07
C CYS A 103 -17.75 -3.31 -1.02
N PRO A 104 -18.07 -2.40 -1.97
CA PRO A 104 -19.19 -2.59 -2.89
C PRO A 104 -19.03 -3.79 -3.81
N TYR A 105 -17.82 -4.33 -3.99
CA TYR A 105 -17.56 -5.53 -4.79
C TYR A 105 -17.83 -6.82 -4.03
N HIS A 106 -18.21 -6.79 -2.75
CA HIS A 106 -18.46 -8.01 -1.97
C HIS A 106 -19.45 -8.95 -2.67
N ALA A 107 -19.28 -10.26 -2.51
CA ALA A 107 -20.00 -11.31 -3.23
C ALA A 107 -21.53 -11.28 -3.00
N ARG A 108 -21.95 -10.77 -1.84
CA ARG A 108 -23.37 -10.58 -1.49
C ARG A 108 -24.05 -9.46 -2.28
N ASN A 109 -23.30 -8.51 -2.85
CA ASN A 109 -23.88 -7.42 -3.63
C ASN A 109 -24.27 -7.96 -5.01
N LYS A 110 -25.58 -8.11 -5.24
CA LYS A 110 -26.16 -8.57 -6.51
C LYS A 110 -26.67 -7.42 -7.39
N HIS A 111 -26.60 -6.17 -6.91
CA HIS A 111 -27.04 -5.00 -7.66
C HIS A 111 -25.97 -4.44 -8.60
N ILE A 112 -24.70 -4.83 -8.40
CA ILE A 112 -23.58 -4.42 -9.27
C ILE A 112 -23.36 -5.44 -10.40
N THR A 113 -23.28 -4.94 -11.63
CA THR A 113 -22.89 -5.77 -12.79
C THR A 113 -21.44 -6.21 -12.66
N ARG A 114 -21.20 -7.52 -12.76
CA ARG A 114 -19.85 -8.07 -12.74
C ARG A 114 -19.19 -7.90 -14.11
N LYS A 115 -17.97 -7.38 -14.12
CA LYS A 115 -17.17 -7.11 -15.31
C LYS A 115 -15.70 -7.41 -15.03
N LYS A 116 -15.09 -8.09 -15.99
CA LYS A 116 -13.66 -8.31 -16.13
C LYS A 116 -13.26 -7.75 -17.48
N MET A 117 -12.24 -6.90 -17.52
CA MET A 117 -11.75 -6.36 -18.76
C MET A 117 -11.02 -7.42 -19.59
N THR A 118 -11.25 -7.42 -20.89
CA THR A 118 -10.41 -8.14 -21.85
C THR A 118 -9.08 -7.42 -22.03
N GLN A 119 -8.06 -8.10 -22.55
CA GLN A 119 -6.76 -7.47 -22.85
C GLN A 119 -6.90 -6.32 -23.85
N GLU A 120 -7.88 -6.37 -24.74
CA GLU A 120 -8.16 -5.29 -25.69
C GLU A 120 -8.89 -4.11 -25.03
N GLU A 121 -9.81 -4.35 -24.09
CA GLU A 121 -10.37 -3.28 -23.26
C GLU A 121 -9.27 -2.60 -22.42
N ILE A 122 -8.36 -3.37 -21.83
CA ILE A 122 -7.21 -2.85 -21.07
C ILE A 122 -6.37 -1.95 -21.97
N ARG A 123 -6.13 -2.37 -23.22
CA ARG A 123 -5.40 -1.56 -24.20
C ARG A 123 -6.07 -0.21 -24.44
N ARG A 124 -7.38 -0.19 -24.65
CA ARG A 124 -8.15 1.05 -24.87
C ARG A 124 -8.07 1.98 -23.65
N GLU A 125 -8.27 1.47 -22.45
CA GLU A 125 -8.18 2.27 -21.22
C GLU A 125 -6.76 2.82 -21.00
N VAL A 126 -5.73 2.03 -21.24
CA VAL A 126 -4.33 2.48 -21.11
C VAL A 126 -4.01 3.57 -22.13
N ILE A 127 -4.51 3.47 -23.37
CA ILE A 127 -4.36 4.52 -24.38
C ILE A 127 -5.03 5.81 -23.90
N ALA A 128 -6.27 5.73 -23.41
CA ALA A 128 -6.98 6.89 -22.86
C ALA A 128 -6.22 7.53 -21.70
N LEU A 129 -5.69 6.73 -20.77
CA LEU A 129 -4.88 7.20 -19.65
C LEU A 129 -3.55 7.82 -20.10
N GLN A 130 -2.92 7.30 -21.16
CA GLN A 130 -1.72 7.88 -21.74
C GLN A 130 -2.00 9.22 -22.41
N ASP A 131 -3.15 9.37 -23.07
CA ASP A 131 -3.63 10.62 -23.66
C ASP A 131 -3.93 11.69 -22.60
N MET A 132 -4.38 11.29 -21.41
CA MET A 132 -4.48 12.16 -20.22
C MET A 132 -3.12 12.51 -19.59
N GLY A 133 -2.02 11.99 -20.14
CA GLY A 133 -0.67 12.27 -19.67
C GLY A 133 -0.15 11.32 -18.60
N HIS A 134 -0.92 10.33 -18.14
CA HIS A 134 -0.45 9.40 -17.10
C HIS A 134 0.76 8.57 -17.56
N LYS A 135 1.65 8.32 -16.60
CA LYS A 135 2.86 7.50 -16.76
C LYS A 135 3.00 6.43 -15.67
N ARG A 136 2.08 6.42 -14.70
CA ARG A 136 2.07 5.51 -13.55
C ARG A 136 0.63 5.05 -13.32
N LEU A 137 0.45 3.75 -13.15
CA LEU A 137 -0.85 3.15 -12.86
C LEU A 137 -0.80 2.36 -11.54
N ALA A 138 -1.96 2.25 -10.89
CA ALA A 138 -2.21 1.27 -9.85
C ALA A 138 -3.32 0.33 -10.33
N ILE A 139 -3.01 -0.94 -10.53
CA ILE A 139 -3.99 -1.95 -10.91
C ILE A 139 -4.79 -2.34 -9.68
N GLU A 140 -6.11 -2.42 -9.85
CA GLU A 140 -7.05 -2.87 -8.83
C GLU A 140 -7.86 -4.06 -9.39
N ALA A 141 -7.96 -5.16 -8.65
CA ALA A 141 -8.84 -6.28 -9.00
C ALA A 141 -9.38 -6.99 -7.75
N GLY A 142 -10.66 -7.36 -7.80
CA GLY A 142 -11.27 -8.19 -6.74
C GLY A 142 -10.68 -9.61 -6.71
N GLU A 143 -10.85 -10.29 -5.58
CA GLU A 143 -10.34 -11.65 -5.39
C GLU A 143 -11.33 -12.67 -5.95
N ASP A 144 -10.99 -13.29 -7.07
CA ASP A 144 -11.77 -14.39 -7.63
C ASP A 144 -10.83 -15.33 -8.39
N PRO A 145 -10.50 -16.53 -7.86
CA PRO A 145 -9.54 -17.43 -8.51
C PRO A 145 -9.98 -17.93 -9.89
N VAL A 146 -11.28 -17.92 -10.20
CA VAL A 146 -11.81 -18.37 -11.49
C VAL A 146 -11.80 -17.23 -12.50
N ASN A 147 -12.31 -16.07 -12.10
CA ASN A 147 -12.44 -14.92 -12.99
C ASN A 147 -11.16 -14.10 -13.05
N ASN A 148 -10.43 -13.96 -11.96
CA ASN A 148 -9.22 -13.14 -11.82
C ASN A 148 -8.00 -13.97 -11.37
N PRO A 149 -7.62 -15.04 -12.10
CA PRO A 149 -6.44 -15.81 -11.78
C PRO A 149 -5.17 -14.94 -11.90
N LEU A 150 -4.08 -15.34 -11.23
CA LEU A 150 -2.83 -14.56 -11.23
C LEU A 150 -2.29 -14.36 -12.65
N GLU A 151 -2.45 -15.35 -13.52
CA GLU A 151 -2.08 -15.30 -14.94
C GLU A 151 -2.76 -14.14 -15.66
N TYR A 152 -4.05 -13.89 -15.38
CA TYR A 152 -4.76 -12.74 -15.94
C TYR A 152 -4.15 -11.41 -15.48
N ILE A 153 -3.75 -11.29 -14.22
CA ILE A 153 -3.10 -10.08 -13.70
C ILE A 153 -1.72 -9.89 -14.35
N LEU A 154 -0.93 -10.96 -14.48
CA LEU A 154 0.38 -10.93 -15.13
C LEU A 154 0.28 -10.55 -16.61
N ASP A 155 -0.68 -11.12 -17.34
CA ASP A 155 -0.91 -10.78 -18.74
C ASP A 155 -1.41 -9.34 -18.89
N SER A 156 -2.25 -8.86 -17.98
CA SER A 156 -2.68 -7.45 -17.94
C SER A 156 -1.49 -6.51 -17.74
N ILE A 157 -0.55 -6.84 -16.86
CA ILE A 157 0.69 -6.06 -16.66
C ILE A 157 1.54 -6.05 -17.94
N LYS A 158 1.72 -7.20 -18.59
CA LYS A 158 2.45 -7.30 -19.88
C LYS A 158 1.77 -6.42 -20.94
N THR A 159 0.46 -6.50 -21.06
CA THR A 159 -0.34 -5.68 -21.98
C THR A 159 -0.12 -4.20 -21.70
N ILE A 160 -0.23 -3.75 -20.45
CA ILE A 160 -0.02 -2.35 -20.06
C ILE A 160 1.36 -1.84 -20.46
N TYR A 161 2.43 -2.61 -20.19
CA TYR A 161 3.79 -2.21 -20.54
C TYR A 161 4.08 -2.25 -22.04
N SER A 162 3.41 -3.13 -22.79
CA SER A 162 3.57 -3.25 -24.26
C SER A 162 3.08 -2.01 -25.01
N ILE A 163 2.19 -1.22 -24.40
CA ILE A 163 1.51 -0.11 -25.09
C ILE A 163 2.39 1.13 -25.11
N LYS A 164 2.74 1.56 -26.32
CA LYS A 164 3.30 2.88 -26.63
C LYS A 164 2.29 3.62 -27.50
N HIS A 165 1.78 4.76 -27.03
CA HIS A 165 0.83 5.56 -27.78
C HIS A 165 1.32 7.00 -27.86
N LYS A 166 1.56 7.51 -29.08
CA LYS A 166 2.20 8.81 -29.32
C LYS A 166 3.52 8.89 -28.53
N ASN A 167 3.68 9.90 -27.68
CA ASN A 167 4.81 10.07 -26.77
C ASN A 167 4.53 9.51 -25.35
N GLY A 168 3.42 8.78 -25.19
CA GLY A 168 2.95 8.16 -23.95
C GLY A 168 3.50 6.74 -23.74
N ALA A 169 3.79 6.43 -22.48
CA ALA A 169 4.08 5.08 -22.04
C ALA A 169 3.85 4.97 -20.53
N ILE A 170 3.25 3.88 -20.07
CA ILE A 170 3.24 3.55 -18.64
C ILE A 170 4.64 3.07 -18.25
N ARG A 171 5.22 3.71 -17.23
CA ARG A 171 6.59 3.48 -16.74
C ARG A 171 6.63 2.75 -15.40
N ARG A 172 5.52 2.71 -14.69
CA ARG A 172 5.37 1.99 -13.42
C ARG A 172 3.93 1.54 -13.24
N VAL A 173 3.80 0.29 -12.84
CA VAL A 173 2.53 -0.32 -12.46
C VAL A 173 2.67 -0.80 -11.01
N ASN A 174 1.87 -0.23 -10.13
CA ASN A 174 1.62 -0.79 -8.81
C ASN A 174 0.46 -1.78 -8.92
N VAL A 175 0.40 -2.78 -8.05
CA VAL A 175 -0.63 -3.82 -8.09
C VAL A 175 -1.25 -3.94 -6.71
N ASN A 176 -2.56 -3.81 -6.65
CA ASN A 176 -3.37 -4.04 -5.46
C ASN A 176 -4.36 -5.16 -5.76
N ILE A 177 -4.05 -6.33 -5.21
CA ILE A 177 -4.85 -7.55 -5.28
C ILE A 177 -4.82 -8.20 -3.91
N ALA A 178 -5.79 -9.08 -3.62
CA ALA A 178 -5.79 -9.84 -2.37
C ALA A 178 -4.52 -10.67 -2.18
N ALA A 179 -4.23 -11.05 -0.93
CA ALA A 179 -3.06 -11.83 -0.58
C ALA A 179 -3.06 -13.17 -1.35
N GLN A 180 -2.06 -13.35 -2.22
CA GLN A 180 -1.89 -14.58 -2.98
C GLN A 180 -0.78 -15.43 -2.36
N LYS A 181 -0.88 -16.75 -2.51
CA LYS A 181 0.27 -17.61 -2.27
C LYS A 181 1.33 -17.32 -3.34
N PRO A 182 2.62 -17.23 -2.97
CA PRO A 182 3.67 -17.10 -3.95
C PRO A 182 3.62 -18.30 -4.92
N PRO A 183 3.73 -18.08 -6.25
CA PRO A 183 3.76 -19.18 -7.20
C PRO A 183 4.99 -20.04 -6.92
N CYS A 184 4.80 -21.34 -6.70
CA CYS A 184 5.93 -22.25 -6.58
C CYS A 184 6.41 -22.65 -7.98
N PRO A 185 7.68 -22.38 -8.35
CA PRO A 185 8.16 -22.66 -9.70
C PRO A 185 8.16 -24.14 -10.12
N ASN A 186 7.82 -25.11 -9.23
CA ASN A 186 7.91 -26.55 -9.49
C ASN A 186 6.88 -27.40 -8.72
N GLY A 187 5.72 -26.87 -8.35
CA GLY A 187 4.66 -27.66 -7.69
C GLY A 187 5.00 -28.20 -6.29
N ARG A 188 6.03 -27.68 -5.63
CA ARG A 188 6.31 -27.97 -4.21
C ARG A 188 5.63 -26.93 -3.33
N GLU A 189 5.14 -27.30 -2.15
CA GLU A 189 4.68 -26.29 -1.20
C GLU A 189 5.87 -25.42 -0.76
N LEU A 190 5.70 -24.10 -0.78
CA LEU A 190 6.67 -23.19 -0.18
C LEU A 190 6.51 -23.31 1.33
N HIS A 191 7.54 -23.83 2.01
CA HIS A 191 7.66 -23.75 3.45
C HIS A 191 7.57 -22.28 3.90
N PRO A 192 6.98 -22.01 5.09
CA PRO A 192 6.71 -20.66 5.55
C PRO A 192 7.97 -19.77 5.47
N PHE A 193 7.76 -18.58 4.92
CA PHE A 193 8.77 -17.58 4.59
C PHE A 193 9.58 -17.23 5.86
N LYS A 194 10.80 -17.76 6.00
CA LYS A 194 11.76 -17.30 7.01
C LYS A 194 12.33 -15.97 6.53
N GLY A 195 11.80 -14.88 7.07
CA GLY A 195 12.20 -13.52 6.72
C GLY A 195 13.70 -13.31 6.77
N SER A 196 14.31 -13.02 5.62
CA SER A 196 15.57 -12.29 5.55
C SER A 196 15.48 -11.34 4.36
N ARG A 197 15.68 -10.05 4.65
CA ARG A 197 15.57 -8.94 3.69
C ARG A 197 16.42 -9.20 2.45
N HIS A 198 15.78 -9.46 1.32
CA HIS A 198 16.44 -9.35 0.01
C HIS A 198 15.62 -8.41 -0.87
N ARG A 199 16.17 -7.22 -1.10
CA ARG A 199 15.74 -6.32 -2.17
C ARG A 199 15.96 -7.08 -3.48
N TYR A 200 14.89 -7.45 -4.17
CA TYR A 200 14.99 -7.82 -5.58
C TYR A 200 15.32 -6.55 -6.37
N LEU A 201 16.60 -6.21 -6.45
CA LEU A 201 17.11 -5.35 -7.50
C LEU A 201 17.11 -6.20 -8.78
N HIS A 202 16.23 -5.88 -9.72
CA HIS A 202 16.35 -6.44 -11.06
C HIS A 202 17.74 -6.05 -11.63
N PRO A 203 18.49 -6.99 -12.21
CA PRO A 203 19.70 -6.64 -12.94
C PRO A 203 19.28 -5.74 -14.12
N VAL A 204 19.85 -4.54 -14.18
CA VAL A 204 19.83 -3.69 -15.37
C VAL A 204 20.63 -4.45 -16.44
N PRO A 205 20.07 -4.76 -17.62
CA PRO A 205 20.86 -5.33 -18.71
C PRO A 205 21.97 -4.33 -19.06
N GLY A 206 23.22 -4.77 -18.96
CA GLY A 206 24.37 -4.02 -19.46
C GLY A 206 24.20 -3.80 -20.97
N ASN A 207 24.44 -2.57 -21.39
CA ASN A 207 24.50 -2.19 -22.79
C ASN A 207 25.62 -2.95 -23.51
N LEU A 208 25.40 -3.15 -24.81
CA LEU A 208 26.41 -3.42 -25.84
C LEU A 208 27.67 -2.54 -25.69
#